data_AF-A0A431IAA8-F1
#
_entry.id   AF-A0A431IAA8-F1
#
_cell.length_a   1.000
_cell.length_b   1.000
_cell.length_c   1.000
_cell.angle_alpha   90.00
_cell.angle_beta   90.00
_cell.angle_gamma   90.00
#
_symmetry.space_group_name_H-M   'P 1'
#
loop_
_entity.id
_entity.type
_entity.pdbx_description
1 polymer ?
#
loop_
_entity_poly.entity_id
_entity_poly.type
_entity_poly.pdbx_seq_one_letter_code
_entity_poly.pdbx_strand_id
1 'polypeptide(L)'
;MVIPAMVSASTDQRLRGAPLGVYVWLVCHRLDLQEYRALKIDGLAVSLRVKRHTASRALHLLVDGGYIERRGVPQTGYEYRLRYTRAA
;
A
#
# COMPACT_ATOMS: atom_id res chain seq x y z
N MET A 1 -18.47 3.21 0.78
CA MET A 1 -18.26 2.01 -0.07
C MET A 1 -17.04 1.27 0.47
N VAL A 2 -17.22 0.13 1.14
CA VAL A 2 -16.09 -0.67 1.62
C VAL A 2 -15.52 -1.40 0.41
N ILE A 3 -14.29 -1.06 0.01
CA ILE A 3 -13.61 -1.78 -1.06
C ILE A 3 -13.41 -3.22 -0.56
N PRO A 4 -13.85 -4.26 -1.27
CA PRO A 4 -13.64 -5.66 -0.88
C PRO A 4 -12.19 -5.98 -0.50
N ALA A 5 -11.24 -5.29 -1.13
CA ALA A 5 -9.81 -5.32 -0.82
C ALA A 5 -9.47 -4.97 0.64
N MET A 6 -10.19 -4.05 1.29
CA MET A 6 -9.98 -3.72 2.71
C MET A 6 -10.41 -4.85 3.64
N VAL A 7 -11.44 -5.62 3.29
CA VAL A 7 -11.87 -6.79 4.07
C VAL A 7 -10.87 -7.92 3.92
N SER A 8 -10.36 -8.15 2.70
CA SER A 8 -9.30 -9.13 2.47
C SER A 8 -7.99 -8.74 3.16
N ALA A 9 -7.66 -7.44 3.21
CA ALA A 9 -6.45 -6.97 3.89
C ALA A 9 -6.56 -7.06 5.42
N SER A 10 -7.74 -6.82 5.99
CA SER A 10 -7.96 -6.89 7.44
C SER A 10 -7.97 -8.32 7.98
N THR A 11 -8.29 -9.29 7.14
CA THR A 11 -8.29 -10.72 7.47
C THR A 11 -6.96 -11.41 7.17
N ASP A 12 -6.06 -10.81 6.38
CA ASP A 12 -4.72 -11.34 6.12
C ASP A 12 -3.81 -11.18 7.35
N GLN A 13 -3.43 -12.32 7.94
CA GLN A 13 -2.54 -12.37 9.09
C GLN A 13 -1.15 -11.76 8.80
N ARG A 14 -0.68 -11.81 7.55
CA ARG A 14 0.61 -11.24 7.13
C ARG A 14 0.64 -9.72 7.20
N LEU A 15 -0.54 -9.09 7.11
CA LEU A 15 -0.67 -7.64 7.15
C LEU A 15 -0.89 -7.08 8.55
N ARG A 16 -1.07 -7.92 9.59
CA ARG A 16 -1.32 -7.45 10.95
C ARG A 16 -0.27 -6.44 11.44
N GLY A 17 -0.74 -5.39 12.10
CA GLY A 17 0.10 -4.31 12.62
C GLY A 17 0.43 -3.26 11.56
N ALA A 18 1.71 -2.93 11.43
CA ALA A 18 2.16 -1.82 10.57
C ALA A 18 1.75 -1.95 9.08
N PRO A 19 1.79 -3.14 8.43
CA PRO A 19 1.41 -3.24 7.02
C PRO A 19 -0.06 -2.90 6.74
N LEU A 20 -0.99 -3.32 7.60
CA LEU A 20 -2.40 -2.96 7.50
C LEU A 20 -2.59 -1.46 7.70
N GLY A 21 -1.89 -0.85 8.65
CA GLY A 21 -1.92 0.61 8.84
C GLY A 21 -1.42 1.37 7.61
N VAL A 22 -0.34 0.88 6.98
CA VAL A 22 0.16 1.41 5.71
C VAL A 22 -0.90 1.29 4.62
N TYR A 23 -1.51 0.12 4.47
CA TYR A 23 -2.53 -0.10 3.45
C TYR A 23 -3.73 0.84 3.59
N VAL A 24 -4.29 0.94 4.80
CA VAL A 24 -5.44 1.82 5.09
C VAL A 24 -5.09 3.27 4.78
N TRP A 25 -3.91 3.74 5.19
CA TRP A 25 -3.51 5.11 4.91
C TRP A 25 -3.36 5.38 3.42
N LEU A 26 -2.76 4.44 2.67
CA LEU A 26 -2.60 4.54 1.21
C LEU A 26 -3.95 4.63 0.51
N VAL A 27 -4.90 3.75 0.87
CA VAL A 27 -6.26 3.75 0.30
C VAL A 27 -6.99 5.06 0.59
N CYS A 28 -6.88 5.58 1.81
CA CYS A 28 -7.64 6.77 2.21
C CYS A 28 -7.05 8.09 1.69
N HIS A 29 -5.73 8.17 1.45
CA HIS A 29 -5.06 9.47 1.27
C HIS A 29 -4.21 9.60 0.01
N ARG A 30 -3.80 8.50 -0.62
CA ARG A 30 -2.73 8.58 -1.63
C ARG A 30 -2.96 7.81 -2.91
N LEU A 31 -3.52 6.61 -2.87
CA LEU A 31 -3.58 5.73 -4.02
C LEU A 31 -5.01 5.62 -4.56
N ASP A 32 -5.10 5.56 -5.88
CA ASP A 32 -6.32 5.34 -6.63
C ASP A 32 -6.26 3.97 -7.31
N LEU A 33 -7.41 3.47 -7.79
CA LEU A 33 -7.49 2.25 -8.60
C LEU A 33 -7.05 2.49 -10.06
N GLN A 34 -7.22 3.70 -10.57
CA GLN A 34 -6.98 4.03 -11.97
C GLN A 34 -5.56 4.55 -12.21
N GLU A 35 -5.03 5.35 -11.29
CA GLU A 35 -3.79 6.10 -11.48
C GLU A 35 -2.62 5.57 -10.66
N TYR A 36 -1.46 5.46 -11.32
CA TYR A 36 -0.18 5.27 -10.66
C TYR A 36 0.31 6.58 -10.04
N ARG A 37 0.72 6.53 -8.77
CA ARG A 37 1.18 7.70 -8.01
C ARG A 37 2.52 7.42 -7.36
N ALA A 38 3.43 8.40 -7.44
CA ALA A 38 4.72 8.34 -6.77
C ALA A 38 4.55 8.44 -5.25
N LEU A 39 5.30 7.61 -4.52
CA LEU A 39 5.30 7.58 -3.05
C LEU A 39 6.71 7.76 -2.50
N LYS A 40 6.87 8.78 -1.65
CA LYS A 40 8.09 8.97 -0.86
C LYS A 40 7.98 8.14 0.41
N ILE A 41 8.81 7.11 0.54
CA ILE A 41 8.82 6.21 1.72
C ILE A 41 9.04 7.00 3.01
N ASP A 42 9.91 8.01 2.99
CA ASP A 42 10.15 8.86 4.17
C ASP A 42 8.89 9.61 4.60
N GLY A 43 8.12 10.14 3.64
CA GLY A 43 6.85 10.80 3.92
C GLY A 43 5.81 9.84 4.52
N LEU A 44 5.72 8.62 3.97
CA LEU A 44 4.85 7.56 4.51
C LEU A 44 5.24 7.18 5.94
N ALA A 45 6.54 6.99 6.20
CA ALA A 45 7.07 6.64 7.51
C ALA A 45 6.75 7.71 8.56
N VAL A 46 6.92 8.99 8.20
CA VAL A 46 6.57 10.13 9.05
C VAL A 46 5.06 10.19 9.33
N SER A 47 4.22 10.07 8.30
CA SER A 47 2.75 10.10 8.45
C SER A 47 2.23 9.01 9.38
N LEU A 48 2.86 7.84 9.39
CA LEU A 48 2.46 6.69 10.20
C LEU A 48 3.26 6.53 11.49
N ARG A 49 4.22 7.43 11.77
CA ARG A 49 5.12 7.36 12.93
C ARG A 49 5.83 6.00 13.06
N VAL A 50 6.25 5.45 11.92
CA VAL A 50 7.01 4.18 11.86
C VAL A 50 8.40 4.42 11.30
N LYS A 51 9.32 3.46 11.50
CA LYS A 51 10.65 3.54 10.90
C LYS A 51 10.56 3.36 9.38
N ARG A 52 11.46 4.00 8.64
CA ARG A 52 11.55 3.88 7.16
C ARG A 52 11.57 2.43 6.67
N HIS A 53 12.36 1.57 7.32
CA HIS A 53 12.44 0.16 6.95
C HIS A 53 11.11 -0.59 7.20
N THR A 54 10.36 -0.21 8.23
CA THR A 54 9.03 -0.77 8.50
C THR A 54 8.05 -0.40 7.39
N ALA A 55 8.04 0.87 6.98
CA ALA A 55 7.21 1.34 5.86
C ALA A 55 7.60 0.66 4.54
N SER A 56 8.90 0.52 4.28
CA SER A 56 9.40 -0.20 3.10
C SER A 56 8.97 -1.67 3.10
N ARG A 57 9.17 -2.38 4.22
CA ARG A 57 8.75 -3.78 4.36
C ARG A 57 7.25 -3.96 4.19
N ALA A 58 6.45 -3.04 4.76
CA ALA A 58 5.01 -3.04 4.58
C ALA A 58 4.61 -2.88 3.10
N LEU A 59 5.22 -1.95 2.38
CA LEU A 59 4.97 -1.78 0.93
C LEU A 59 5.32 -3.05 0.15
N HIS A 60 6.44 -3.69 0.46
CA HIS A 60 6.81 -4.97 -0.15
C HIS A 60 5.74 -6.06 0.10
N LEU A 61 5.29 -6.22 1.34
CA LEU A 61 4.23 -7.19 1.67
C LEU A 61 2.92 -6.90 0.93
N LEU A 62 2.57 -5.63 0.75
CA LEU A 62 1.35 -5.24 0.04
C LEU A 62 1.46 -5.48 -1.48
N VAL A 63 2.65 -5.30 -2.07
CA VAL A 63 2.90 -5.64 -3.47
C VAL A 63 2.87 -7.15 -3.66
N ASP A 64 3.60 -7.90 -2.83
CA ASP A 64 3.69 -9.36 -2.91
C ASP A 64 2.32 -10.02 -2.65
N GLY A 65 1.53 -9.46 -1.74
CA GLY A 65 0.15 -9.89 -1.47
C GLY A 65 -0.87 -9.45 -2.53
N GLY A 66 -0.46 -8.68 -3.53
CA GLY A 66 -1.33 -8.22 -4.62
C GLY A 66 -2.37 -7.17 -4.21
N TYR A 67 -2.15 -6.46 -3.09
CA TYR A 67 -3.03 -5.38 -2.64
C TYR A 67 -2.78 -4.07 -3.36
N ILE A 68 -1.53 -3.84 -3.76
CA ILE A 68 -1.10 -2.70 -4.56
C ILE A 68 -0.22 -3.17 -5.70
N GLU A 69 -0.26 -2.46 -6.82
CA GLU A 69 0.67 -2.66 -7.93
C GLU A 69 1.82 -1.67 -7.83
N ARG A 70 2.99 -2.09 -8.31
CA ARG A 70 4.20 -1.26 -8.36
C ARG A 70 4.72 -1.21 -9.79
N ARG A 71 5.02 -0.01 -10.27
CA ARG A 71 5.68 0.25 -11.55
C ARG A 71 7.01 0.95 -11.30
N GLY A 72 8.06 0.50 -11.97
CA GLY A 72 9.35 1.21 -12.00
C GLY A 72 9.31 2.37 -12.98
N VAL A 73 9.82 3.52 -12.57
CA VAL A 73 9.96 4.71 -13.41
C VAL A 73 11.44 5.07 -13.49
N PRO A 74 12.04 5.10 -14.70
CA PRO A 74 13.50 5.20 -14.88
C PRO A 74 14.18 6.40 -14.19
N GLN A 75 13.43 7.47 -13.88
CA GLN A 75 13.99 8.70 -13.32
C GLN A 75 13.52 9.02 -11.89
N THR A 76 12.36 8.50 -11.47
CA THR A 76 11.71 8.91 -10.20
C THR A 76 11.57 7.76 -9.20
N GLY A 77 11.96 6.53 -9.58
CA GLY A 77 11.95 5.36 -8.70
C GLY A 77 10.73 4.49 -8.93
N TYR A 78 9.76 4.51 -8.02
CA TYR A 78 8.58 3.63 -8.08
C TYR A 78 7.28 4.41 -7.93
N GLU A 79 6.29 4.02 -8.72
CA GLU A 79 4.91 4.45 -8.60
C GLU A 79 4.02 3.27 -8.21
N TYR A 80 2.93 3.58 -7.51
CA TYR A 80 2.03 2.58 -6.98
C TYR A 80 0.58 2.93 -7.30
N ARG A 81 -0.27 1.91 -7.40
CA ARG A 81 -1.73 2.07 -7.44
C ARG A 81 -2.41 0.98 -6.64
N LEU A 82 -3.67 1.19 -6.27
CA LEU A 82 -4.48 0.13 -5.67
C LEU A 82 -4.78 -0.93 -6.72
N ARG A 83 -4.75 -2.20 -6.32
CA ARG A 83 -5.23 -3.28 -7.18
C ARG A 83 -6.71 -3.53 -6.90
N TYR A 84 -7.50 -3.68 -7.96
CA TYR A 84 -8.88 -4.13 -7.82
C TYR A 84 -8.89 -5.63 -7.49
N THR A 85 -9.09 -5.97 -6.22
CA THR A 85 -9.42 -7.34 -5.84
C THR A 85 -10.93 -7.49 -5.85
N ARG A 86 -11.49 -8.26 -6.80
CA ARG A 86 -12.86 -8.75 -6.66
C ARG A 86 -12.91 -9.58 -5.37
N ALA A 87 -13.87 -9.31 -4.49
CA ALA A 87 -14.29 -10.35 -3.55
C ALA A 87 -14.78 -11.52 -4.40
N ALA A 88 -14.20 -12.69 -4.18
CA ALA A 88 -14.73 -13.95 -4.68
C ALA A 88 -15.97 -14.33 -3.89
#